data_AF-L7U0I2-F1
#
_entry.id   AF-L7U0I2-F1
#
_cell.length_a   1.000
_cell.length_b   1.000
_cell.length_c   1.000
_cell.angle_alpha   90.00
_cell.angle_beta   90.00
_cell.angle_gamma   90.00
#
_symmetry.space_group_name_H-M   'P 1'
#
loop_
_entity.id
_entity.type
_entity.pdbx_description
1 polymer ?
#
loop_
_entity_poly.entity_id
_entity_poly.type
_entity_poly.pdbx_seq_one_letter_code
_entity_poly.pdbx_strand_id
1 'polypeptide(L)'
;MRKLNQIVGAVALMTVACGPGPQEGGETTSAESVSQSVVGASCDPSLPQPSGCGYGEYCSTATSTCVDVAPAECSNFATYPPTWNKVVGQDGVRGPVIYSVTPVLWGPHLFCMSDRDTVRARVKVYATQAGELPSTTETLAFDFFRPSGSVIAGNLLITGYSMSNNGQSAEFNLSICVPPMTTTITMGLRALNGNSVCATFNK
;
A
#
# COMPACT_ATOMS: atom_id res chain seq x y z
N MET A 1 -18.15 -72.96 7.69
CA MET A 1 -17.31 -72.26 8.69
C MET A 1 -17.22 -70.77 8.36
N ARG A 2 -18.03 -69.92 9.00
CA ARG A 2 -17.67 -68.61 9.59
C ARG A 2 -18.96 -67.90 10.01
N LYS A 3 -18.85 -67.22 11.14
CA LYS A 3 -19.88 -66.86 12.12
C LYS A 3 -20.53 -65.49 11.84
N LEU A 4 -21.78 -65.39 12.28
CA LEU A 4 -22.48 -64.29 12.98
C LEU A 4 -22.10 -62.81 12.69
N ASN A 5 -23.10 -61.95 12.43
CA ASN A 5 -23.77 -61.17 13.49
C ASN A 5 -24.97 -60.36 12.96
N GLN A 6 -26.11 -60.48 13.64
CA GLN A 6 -27.24 -59.53 13.61
C GLN A 6 -26.86 -58.25 14.38
N ILE A 7 -27.36 -57.09 13.94
CA ILE A 7 -27.76 -56.01 14.85
C ILE A 7 -29.09 -55.40 14.37
N VAL A 8 -30.06 -55.44 15.28
CA VAL A 8 -31.36 -54.75 15.29
C VAL A 8 -31.12 -53.28 15.64
N GLY A 9 -31.83 -52.34 15.01
CA GLY A 9 -31.78 -50.92 15.40
C GLY A 9 -32.95 -50.14 14.83
N ALA A 10 -33.66 -49.44 15.72
CA ALA A 10 -35.04 -49.03 15.60
C ALA A 10 -35.30 -47.75 14.77
N VAL A 11 -36.55 -47.64 14.32
CA VAL A 11 -37.19 -46.45 13.75
C VAL A 11 -37.32 -45.36 14.80
N ALA A 12 -36.93 -44.12 14.46
CA ALA A 12 -37.40 -42.91 15.12
C ALA A 12 -37.67 -41.85 14.05
N LEU A 13 -38.95 -41.64 13.72
CA LEU A 13 -39.43 -40.42 13.08
C LEU A 13 -39.40 -39.32 14.14
N MET A 14 -38.71 -38.21 13.85
CA MET A 14 -38.95 -36.94 14.53
C MET A 14 -39.42 -35.91 13.50
N THR A 15 -40.69 -35.55 13.64
CA THR A 15 -41.34 -34.38 13.07
C THR A 15 -40.77 -33.11 13.71
N VAL A 16 -40.20 -32.20 12.92
CA VAL A 16 -39.84 -30.86 13.39
C VAL A 16 -40.97 -29.90 13.02
N ALA A 17 -41.58 -29.34 14.05
CA ALA A 17 -42.60 -28.30 13.97
C ALA A 17 -41.94 -26.92 13.77
N CYS A 18 -42.46 -26.13 12.84
CA CYS A 18 -42.14 -24.70 12.75
C CYS A 18 -42.98 -23.93 13.78
N GLY A 19 -42.32 -23.29 14.74
CA GLY A 19 -42.90 -22.26 15.61
C GLY A 19 -41.97 -21.05 15.66
N PRO A 20 -42.49 -19.81 15.68
CA PRO A 20 -41.65 -18.61 15.78
C PRO A 20 -41.19 -18.42 17.23
N GLY A 21 -39.87 -18.49 17.46
CA GLY A 21 -39.24 -18.14 18.73
C GLY A 21 -38.72 -16.69 18.75
N PRO A 22 -38.58 -16.06 19.92
CA PRO A 22 -38.22 -14.64 20.05
C PRO A 22 -36.72 -14.40 19.82
N GLN A 23 -36.41 -13.20 19.31
CA GLN A 23 -35.05 -12.70 19.11
C GLN A 23 -34.31 -12.53 20.44
N GLU A 24 -33.14 -13.18 20.57
CA GLU A 24 -32.04 -12.71 21.41
C GLU A 24 -30.70 -13.10 20.80
N GLY A 25 -29.84 -12.10 20.57
CA GLY A 25 -28.39 -12.24 20.73
C GLY A 25 -27.57 -12.74 19.54
N GLY A 26 -26.91 -11.81 18.87
CA GLY A 26 -25.53 -12.01 18.43
C GLY A 26 -25.32 -12.46 16.99
N GLU A 27 -25.80 -11.68 16.03
CA GLU A 27 -25.15 -11.65 14.73
C GLU A 27 -23.76 -11.01 14.92
N THR A 28 -22.74 -11.83 15.06
CA THR A 28 -21.37 -11.39 14.76
C THR A 28 -21.29 -11.35 13.24
N THR A 29 -21.82 -10.29 12.65
CA THR A 29 -21.55 -9.96 11.25
C THR A 29 -20.05 -9.67 11.19
N SER A 30 -19.27 -10.66 10.78
CA SER A 30 -17.96 -10.41 10.22
C SER A 30 -18.19 -9.59 8.96
N ALA A 31 -18.28 -8.27 9.13
CA ALA A 31 -18.23 -7.35 8.02
C ALA A 31 -16.86 -7.55 7.37
N GLU A 32 -16.82 -8.37 6.32
CA GLU A 32 -15.89 -8.14 5.23
C GLU A 32 -16.15 -6.71 4.77
N SER A 33 -15.41 -5.77 5.34
CA SER A 33 -15.38 -4.40 4.91
C SER A 33 -14.78 -4.41 3.52
N VAL A 34 -15.67 -4.51 2.52
CA VAL A 34 -15.43 -3.95 1.21
C VAL A 34 -14.96 -2.53 1.49
N SER A 35 -13.69 -2.25 1.18
CA SER A 35 -13.05 -0.97 1.49
C SER A 35 -13.70 0.08 0.59
N GLN A 36 -14.84 0.58 1.05
CA GLN A 36 -15.66 1.51 0.30
C GLN A 36 -14.97 2.87 0.37
N SER A 37 -14.84 3.52 -0.78
CA SER A 37 -14.22 4.83 -0.88
C SER A 37 -14.95 5.83 0.03
N VAL A 38 -14.19 6.60 0.81
CA VAL A 38 -14.73 7.62 1.73
C VAL A 38 -14.12 8.99 1.46
N VAL A 39 -13.74 9.27 0.21
CA VAL A 39 -13.21 10.57 -0.22
C VAL A 39 -14.11 11.71 0.28
N GLY A 40 -13.49 12.72 0.88
CA GLY A 40 -14.15 13.87 1.48
C GLY A 40 -14.62 13.67 2.92
N ALA A 41 -14.60 12.45 3.46
CA ALA A 41 -14.85 12.21 4.88
C ALA A 41 -13.75 12.85 5.75
N SER A 42 -14.13 13.37 6.91
CA SER A 42 -13.18 13.89 7.90
C SER A 42 -12.29 12.78 8.44
N CYS A 43 -11.02 13.10 8.67
CA CYS A 43 -10.03 12.19 9.21
C CYS A 43 -9.03 12.94 10.10
N ASP A 44 -8.25 12.21 10.89
CA ASP A 44 -7.22 12.81 11.76
C ASP A 44 -5.82 12.61 11.15
N PRO A 45 -5.18 13.67 10.62
CA PRO A 45 -3.86 13.54 10.00
C PRO A 45 -2.73 13.23 11.01
N SER A 46 -3.00 13.29 12.32
CA SER A 46 -2.04 12.91 13.36
C SER A 46 -1.99 11.40 13.62
N LEU A 47 -3.03 10.66 13.20
CA LEU A 47 -3.07 9.21 13.32
C LEU A 47 -2.34 8.51 12.15
N PRO A 48 -1.91 7.25 12.34
CA PRO A 48 -1.35 6.44 11.27
C PRO A 48 -2.29 6.34 10.07
N GLN A 49 -1.73 6.47 8.86
CA GLN A 49 -2.48 6.36 7.62
C GLN A 49 -2.99 4.93 7.39
N PRO A 50 -4.18 4.75 6.77
CA PRO A 50 -4.99 5.77 6.12
C PRO A 50 -5.90 6.60 7.05
N SER A 51 -5.81 6.44 8.38
CA SER A 51 -6.56 7.24 9.38
C SER A 51 -8.08 7.25 9.14
N GLY A 52 -8.66 6.06 9.03
CA GLY A 52 -10.10 5.89 8.76
C GLY A 52 -10.51 6.09 7.31
N CYS A 53 -9.60 6.46 6.42
CA CYS A 53 -9.86 6.51 4.98
C CYS A 53 -9.86 5.10 4.34
N GLY A 54 -10.47 5.00 3.16
CA GLY A 54 -10.53 3.75 2.41
C GLY A 54 -9.15 3.33 1.88
N TYR A 55 -9.06 2.09 1.41
CA TYR A 55 -7.84 1.62 0.74
C TYR A 55 -7.55 2.44 -0.53
N GLY A 56 -6.30 2.86 -0.70
CA GLY A 56 -5.88 3.76 -1.78
C GLY A 56 -6.27 5.22 -1.58
N GLU A 57 -6.74 5.57 -0.38
CA GLU A 57 -6.93 6.94 0.08
C GLU A 57 -5.94 7.25 1.20
N TYR A 58 -5.80 8.53 1.53
CA TYR A 58 -5.05 8.98 2.68
C TYR A 58 -5.71 10.21 3.29
N CYS A 59 -5.43 10.45 4.56
CA CYS A 59 -5.86 11.66 5.25
C CYS A 59 -4.91 12.81 4.90
N SER A 60 -5.41 13.77 4.12
CA SER A 60 -4.64 14.96 3.77
C SER A 60 -4.38 15.84 4.99
N THR A 61 -3.12 16.18 5.22
CA THR A 61 -2.73 17.14 6.28
C THR A 61 -3.22 18.56 6.00
N ALA A 62 -3.55 18.88 4.75
CA ALA A 62 -3.97 20.21 4.35
C ALA A 62 -5.47 20.46 4.57
N THR A 63 -6.29 19.41 4.42
CA THR A 63 -7.75 19.51 4.46
C THR A 63 -8.37 18.73 5.61
N SER A 64 -7.62 17.87 6.29
CA SER A 64 -8.12 16.91 7.28
C SER A 64 -9.29 16.07 6.75
N THR A 65 -9.22 15.72 5.47
CA THR A 65 -10.19 14.88 4.78
C THR A 65 -9.50 13.78 3.98
N CYS A 66 -10.23 12.68 3.79
CA CYS A 66 -9.81 11.58 2.95
C CYS A 66 -9.71 12.02 1.49
N VAL A 67 -8.58 11.75 0.87
CA VAL A 67 -8.29 12.07 -0.53
C VAL A 67 -7.72 10.85 -1.23
N ASP A 68 -7.99 10.77 -2.52
CA ASP A 68 -7.44 9.72 -3.38
C ASP A 68 -5.94 9.88 -3.54
N VAL A 69 -5.25 8.74 -3.51
CA VAL A 69 -3.89 8.69 -4.02
C VAL A 69 -3.97 8.77 -5.55
N ALA A 70 -3.35 9.82 -6.10
CA ALA A 70 -3.37 10.05 -7.53
C ALA A 70 -2.73 8.85 -8.29
N PRO A 71 -3.33 8.44 -9.43
CA PRO A 71 -2.72 7.43 -10.28
C PRO A 71 -1.37 7.92 -10.81
N ALA A 72 -0.47 6.98 -11.11
CA ALA A 72 0.78 7.33 -11.76
C ALA A 72 0.56 7.70 -13.24
N GLU A 73 0.62 8.99 -13.57
CA GLU A 73 0.46 9.50 -14.94
C GLU A 73 1.77 9.60 -15.73
N CYS A 74 2.89 9.16 -15.18
CA CYS A 74 4.17 9.24 -15.86
C CYS A 74 4.21 8.29 -17.05
N SER A 75 4.68 8.79 -18.19
CA SER A 75 4.86 8.02 -19.43
C SER A 75 5.73 6.77 -19.24
N ASN A 76 6.60 6.74 -18.24
CA ASN A 76 7.45 5.60 -17.90
C ASN A 76 6.69 4.34 -17.43
N PHE A 77 5.47 4.48 -16.93
CA PHE A 77 4.63 3.34 -16.54
C PHE A 77 3.85 2.73 -17.72
N ALA A 78 3.91 3.31 -18.92
CA ALA A 78 3.35 2.68 -20.11
C ALA A 78 4.00 1.30 -20.40
N THR A 79 5.30 1.17 -20.07
CA THR A 79 6.05 -0.09 -20.21
C THR A 79 5.84 -1.04 -19.03
N TYR A 80 5.47 -0.51 -17.87
CA TYR A 80 5.33 -1.25 -16.62
C TYR A 80 4.04 -0.84 -15.89
N PRO A 81 2.87 -1.21 -16.43
CA PRO A 81 1.60 -0.80 -15.84
C PRO A 81 1.50 -1.32 -14.40
N PRO A 82 1.01 -0.50 -13.46
CA PRO A 82 0.76 -0.98 -12.10
C PRO A 82 -0.27 -2.11 -12.15
N THR A 83 0.03 -3.23 -11.48
CA THR A 83 -0.94 -4.32 -11.25
C THR A 83 -1.89 -4.01 -10.10
N TRP A 84 -1.62 -2.92 -9.37
CA TRP A 84 -2.42 -2.44 -8.26
C TRP A 84 -3.72 -1.80 -8.74
N ASN A 85 -4.81 -2.11 -8.03
CA ASN A 85 -6.10 -1.52 -8.25
C ASN A 85 -6.69 -1.07 -6.90
N LYS A 86 -7.11 0.19 -6.83
CA LYS A 86 -7.83 0.76 -5.68
C LYS A 86 -9.15 0.02 -5.42
N VAL A 87 -9.84 -0.36 -6.50
CA VAL A 87 -11.13 -1.07 -6.47
C VAL A 87 -10.84 -2.55 -6.33
N VAL A 88 -10.94 -3.05 -5.11
CA VAL A 88 -10.77 -4.49 -4.85
C VAL A 88 -12.03 -5.22 -5.35
N GLY A 89 -11.92 -5.97 -6.45
CA GLY A 89 -12.75 -7.16 -6.66
C GLY A 89 -12.14 -8.37 -5.92
N GLN A 90 -12.89 -9.46 -5.77
CA GLN A 90 -12.55 -10.64 -4.94
C GLN A 90 -11.13 -11.24 -5.14
N ASP A 91 -10.47 -10.99 -6.27
CA ASP A 91 -9.16 -11.55 -6.62
C ASP A 91 -8.01 -10.49 -6.62
N GLY A 92 -8.24 -9.29 -6.09
CA GLY A 92 -7.31 -8.17 -6.19
C GLY A 92 -6.07 -8.29 -5.29
N VAL A 93 -4.89 -8.13 -5.88
CA VAL A 93 -3.63 -7.98 -5.14
C VAL A 93 -3.67 -6.64 -4.38
N ARG A 94 -3.80 -6.73 -3.05
CA ARG A 94 -3.55 -5.61 -2.14
C ARG A 94 -2.06 -5.52 -1.87
N GLY A 95 -1.53 -4.31 -1.91
CA GLY A 95 -0.15 -4.04 -1.52
C GLY A 95 0.01 -2.64 -0.94
N PRO A 96 1.25 -2.23 -0.67
CA PRO A 96 1.53 -0.95 -0.06
C PRO A 96 1.05 0.24 -0.90
N VAL A 97 0.65 1.30 -0.23
CA VAL A 97 0.17 2.54 -0.82
C VAL A 97 1.12 3.68 -0.46
N ILE A 98 1.86 4.14 -1.46
CA ILE A 98 2.65 5.36 -1.41
C ILE A 98 1.69 6.53 -1.55
N TYR A 99 1.58 7.36 -0.51
CA TYR A 99 0.63 8.47 -0.48
C TYR A 99 1.32 9.84 -0.42
N SER A 100 2.64 9.87 -0.18
CA SER A 100 3.41 11.11 -0.11
C SER A 100 4.82 10.91 -0.63
N VAL A 101 5.22 11.76 -1.57
CA VAL A 101 6.60 11.90 -2.03
C VAL A 101 6.92 13.40 -2.04
N THR A 102 7.75 13.86 -1.11
CA THR A 102 8.07 15.28 -0.96
C THR A 102 9.56 15.55 -1.17
N PRO A 103 9.95 16.61 -1.91
CA PRO A 103 11.35 17.00 -2.01
C PRO A 103 11.89 17.39 -0.64
N VAL A 104 13.12 16.98 -0.36
CA VAL A 104 13.86 17.34 0.86
C VAL A 104 15.02 18.25 0.52
N LEU A 105 15.80 17.88 -0.50
CA LEU A 105 17.04 18.58 -0.83
C LEU A 105 17.41 18.38 -2.30
N TRP A 106 17.99 19.42 -2.90
CA TRP A 106 18.75 19.34 -4.13
C TRP A 106 20.17 19.86 -3.88
N GLY A 107 21.20 19.08 -4.19
CA GLY A 107 22.57 19.55 -4.03
C GLY A 107 23.63 18.45 -4.05
N PRO A 108 24.89 18.82 -3.81
CA PRO A 108 25.97 17.86 -3.73
C PRO A 108 25.78 16.98 -2.50
N HIS A 109 25.90 15.66 -2.67
CA HIS A 109 25.94 14.71 -1.57
C HIS A 109 27.02 13.69 -1.88
N LEU A 110 27.78 13.27 -0.86
CA LEU A 110 28.88 12.32 -1.00
C LEU A 110 28.48 10.96 -1.61
N PHE A 111 27.18 10.67 -1.66
CA PHE A 111 26.64 9.48 -2.31
C PHE A 111 26.80 9.54 -3.83
N CYS A 112 26.54 10.71 -4.42
CA CYS A 112 26.75 10.93 -5.83
C CYS A 112 28.16 11.47 -5.98
N MET A 113 29.00 10.76 -6.75
CA MET A 113 30.36 11.18 -7.05
C MET A 113 30.42 12.67 -7.45
N SER A 114 31.59 13.29 -7.36
CA SER A 114 31.77 14.74 -7.46
C SER A 114 31.26 15.40 -8.76
N ASP A 115 30.92 14.62 -9.77
CA ASP A 115 30.41 15.08 -11.06
C ASP A 115 28.87 15.08 -11.17
N ARG A 116 28.13 14.79 -10.08
CA ARG A 116 26.67 14.64 -10.09
C ARG A 116 25.98 15.39 -8.97
N ASP A 117 24.76 15.85 -9.25
CA ASP A 117 23.85 16.38 -8.25
C ASP A 117 23.07 15.24 -7.58
N THR A 118 22.65 15.45 -6.34
CA THR A 118 21.75 14.55 -5.62
C THR A 118 20.38 15.19 -5.45
N VAL A 119 19.35 14.45 -5.82
CA VAL A 119 17.95 14.78 -5.51
C VAL A 119 17.49 13.89 -4.37
N ARG A 120 17.07 14.50 -3.26
CA ARG A 120 16.52 13.77 -2.12
C ARG A 120 15.03 14.03 -1.98
N ALA A 121 14.27 12.95 -1.83
CA ALA A 121 12.86 12.98 -1.53
C ALA A 121 12.54 12.15 -0.28
N ARG A 122 11.53 12.56 0.47
CA ARG A 122 10.95 11.77 1.56
C ARG A 122 9.73 11.05 1.03
N VAL A 123 9.70 9.74 1.23
CA VAL A 123 8.62 8.87 0.80
C VAL A 123 7.91 8.36 2.05
N LYS A 124 6.57 8.41 2.02
CA LYS A 124 5.72 7.78 3.02
C LYS A 124 4.81 6.76 2.36
N VAL A 125 4.72 5.60 3.00
CA VAL A 125 3.93 4.46 2.55
C VAL A 125 3.15 3.90 3.72
N TYR A 126 1.95 3.37 3.45
CA TYR A 126 1.24 2.51 4.38
C TYR A 126 0.88 1.17 3.73
N ALA A 127 0.55 0.18 4.55
CA ALA A 127 0.03 -1.11 4.13
C ALA A 127 -1.26 -1.42 4.91
N THR A 128 -2.06 -2.33 4.37
CA THR A 128 -3.37 -2.65 4.97
C THR A 128 -3.26 -3.57 6.18
N GLN A 129 -2.25 -4.44 6.21
CA GLN A 129 -2.04 -5.40 7.29
C GLN A 129 -0.69 -5.17 7.95
N ALA A 130 -0.63 -5.46 9.26
CA ALA A 130 0.60 -5.38 10.03
C ALA A 130 1.64 -6.37 9.48
N GLY A 131 2.89 -5.93 9.38
CA GLY A 131 3.99 -6.75 8.87
C GLY A 131 4.05 -6.89 7.34
N GLU A 132 3.17 -6.23 6.58
CA GLU A 132 3.25 -6.20 5.10
C GLU A 132 4.44 -5.36 4.59
N LEU A 133 4.91 -4.39 5.39
CA LEU A 133 6.10 -3.63 5.04
C LEU A 133 7.38 -4.33 5.52
N PRO A 134 8.42 -4.41 4.66
CA PRO A 134 9.67 -5.06 5.02
C PRO A 134 10.38 -4.32 6.15
N SER A 135 10.97 -5.04 7.10
CA SER A 135 11.64 -4.42 8.24
C SER A 135 12.95 -3.70 7.90
N THR A 136 13.53 -3.96 6.73
CA THR A 136 14.78 -3.35 6.27
C THR A 136 14.70 -2.83 4.85
N THR A 137 15.60 -1.89 4.55
CA THR A 137 15.69 -1.26 3.24
C THR A 137 16.17 -2.19 2.12
N GLU A 138 16.88 -3.25 2.46
CA GLU A 138 17.46 -4.20 1.50
C GLU A 138 16.39 -5.07 0.84
N THR A 139 15.30 -5.32 1.56
CA THR A 139 14.12 -6.06 1.08
C THR A 139 13.02 -5.12 0.60
N LEU A 140 13.33 -3.84 0.42
CA LEU A 140 12.34 -2.88 -0.08
C LEU A 140 11.90 -3.28 -1.47
N ALA A 141 10.63 -3.58 -1.56
CA ALA A 141 9.99 -4.00 -2.79
C ALA A 141 9.60 -2.77 -3.63
N PHE A 142 10.47 -1.77 -3.75
CA PHE A 142 10.20 -0.57 -4.54
C PHE A 142 11.01 -0.56 -5.83
N ASP A 143 10.33 -0.40 -6.96
CA ASP A 143 10.97 -0.14 -8.24
C ASP A 143 10.94 1.35 -8.58
N PHE A 144 12.03 1.81 -9.16
CA PHE A 144 12.23 3.22 -9.51
C PHE A 144 12.45 3.32 -11.01
N PHE A 145 11.68 4.18 -11.67
CA PHE A 145 11.69 4.31 -13.12
C PHE A 145 12.12 5.72 -13.54
N ARG A 146 13.06 5.78 -14.49
CA ARG A 146 13.39 7.01 -15.22
C ARG A 146 12.23 7.45 -16.10
N PRO A 147 12.17 8.71 -16.54
CA PRO A 147 11.22 9.14 -17.57
C PRO A 147 11.26 8.30 -18.85
N SER A 148 12.42 7.73 -19.17
CA SER A 148 12.62 6.85 -20.33
C SER A 148 12.00 5.45 -20.18
N GLY A 149 11.35 5.13 -19.05
CA GLY A 149 10.81 3.80 -18.78
C GLY A 149 11.82 2.79 -18.24
N SER A 150 13.10 3.15 -18.16
CA SER A 150 14.14 2.24 -17.65
C SER A 150 14.21 2.25 -16.12
N VAL A 151 14.43 1.09 -15.51
CA VAL A 151 14.65 0.95 -14.06
C VAL A 151 15.95 1.64 -13.65
N ILE A 152 15.93 2.37 -12.53
CA ILE A 152 17.10 2.98 -11.91
C ILE A 152 17.78 1.95 -11.00
N ALA A 153 18.75 1.20 -11.54
CA ALA A 153 19.63 0.35 -10.74
C ALA A 153 20.90 1.11 -10.32
N GLY A 154 21.34 0.94 -9.07
CA GLY A 154 22.67 1.35 -8.57
C GLY A 154 22.93 2.85 -8.39
N ASN A 155 22.01 3.74 -8.74
CA ASN A 155 22.14 5.21 -8.56
C ASN A 155 21.18 5.75 -7.50
N LEU A 156 20.85 4.90 -6.54
CA LEU A 156 19.76 5.09 -5.59
C LEU A 156 20.20 4.69 -4.20
N LEU A 157 19.95 5.56 -3.24
CA LEU A 157 20.23 5.32 -1.83
C LEU A 157 18.97 5.57 -1.01
N ILE A 158 18.62 4.61 -0.15
CA ILE A 158 17.53 4.74 0.81
C ILE A 158 18.14 4.89 2.21
N THR A 159 17.75 5.93 2.94
CA THR A 159 18.23 6.22 4.30
C THR A 159 17.11 6.66 5.23
N GLY A 160 17.35 6.56 6.54
CA GLY A 160 16.38 7.01 7.54
C GLY A 160 15.06 6.24 7.48
N TYR A 161 15.12 4.97 7.10
CA TYR A 161 13.96 4.09 7.10
C TYR A 161 13.45 3.91 8.53
N SER A 162 12.18 4.22 8.74
CA SER A 162 11.51 4.09 10.02
C SER A 162 10.13 3.51 9.81
N MET A 163 9.76 2.55 10.65
CA MET A 163 8.42 1.98 10.67
C MET A 163 7.65 2.48 11.88
N SER A 164 6.34 2.54 11.74
CA SER A 164 5.40 2.82 12.82
C SER A 164 4.14 1.96 12.65
N ASN A 165 3.25 2.03 13.63
CA ASN A 165 1.96 1.33 13.60
C ASN A 165 2.11 -0.18 13.32
N ASN A 166 2.98 -0.86 14.08
CA ASN A 166 3.26 -2.29 13.93
C ASN A 166 3.70 -2.71 12.50
N GLY A 167 4.44 -1.84 11.81
CA GLY A 167 4.90 -2.12 10.45
C GLY A 167 3.84 -1.90 9.37
N GLN A 168 2.73 -1.22 9.68
CA GLN A 168 1.75 -0.78 8.68
C GLN A 168 2.14 0.53 8.03
N SER A 169 3.03 1.32 8.63
CA SER A 169 3.47 2.59 8.08
C SER A 169 4.99 2.63 8.02
N ALA A 170 5.54 3.19 6.95
CA ALA A 170 6.97 3.46 6.86
C ALA A 170 7.27 4.80 6.20
N GLU A 171 8.36 5.41 6.64
CA GLU A 171 8.92 6.63 6.08
C GLU A 171 10.41 6.43 5.81
N PHE A 172 10.88 6.91 4.66
CA PHE A 172 12.30 6.88 4.31
C PHE A 172 12.69 8.05 3.39
N ASN A 173 13.99 8.33 3.36
CA ASN A 173 14.56 9.27 2.40
C ASN A 173 15.15 8.49 1.23
N LEU A 174 14.76 8.89 0.04
CA LEU A 174 15.30 8.44 -1.22
C LEU A 174 16.28 9.48 -1.73
N SER A 175 17.49 9.08 -2.12
CA SER A 175 18.47 9.94 -2.79
C SER A 175 18.84 9.35 -4.15
N ILE A 176 18.76 10.15 -5.20
CA ILE A 176 19.05 9.75 -6.58
C ILE A 176 20.14 10.65 -7.16
N CYS A 177 21.09 10.05 -7.86
CA CYS A 177 22.11 10.79 -8.59
C CYS A 177 21.63 11.22 -9.96
N VAL A 178 21.72 12.51 -10.24
CA VAL A 178 21.32 13.11 -11.52
C VAL A 178 22.52 13.81 -12.18
N PRO A 179 22.55 13.93 -13.52
CA PRO A 179 23.58 14.69 -14.21
C PRO A 179 23.68 16.13 -13.67
N PRO A 180 24.87 16.74 -13.71
CA PRO A 180 25.03 18.12 -13.30
C PRO A 180 24.17 19.03 -14.18
N MET A 181 23.68 20.13 -13.62
CA MET A 181 22.75 21.08 -14.28
C MET A 181 21.33 20.54 -14.54
N THR A 182 20.96 19.37 -14.02
CA THR A 182 19.55 18.93 -14.05
C THR A 182 18.71 19.89 -13.21
N THR A 183 17.73 20.56 -13.82
CA THR A 183 16.80 21.48 -13.14
C THR A 183 15.46 20.84 -12.81
N THR A 184 15.07 19.81 -13.56
CA THR A 184 13.82 19.09 -13.39
C THR A 184 14.07 17.59 -13.58
N ILE A 185 13.51 16.78 -12.69
CA ILE A 185 13.46 15.34 -12.84
C ILE A 185 12.08 14.83 -12.47
N THR A 186 11.49 14.02 -13.34
CA THR A 186 10.31 13.21 -13.04
C THR A 186 10.74 11.79 -12.78
N MET A 187 10.24 11.18 -11.73
CA MET A 187 10.50 9.78 -11.41
C MET A 187 9.20 9.04 -11.13
N GLY A 188 9.17 7.78 -11.58
CA GLY A 188 8.15 6.83 -11.17
C GLY A 188 8.66 6.04 -9.97
N LEU A 189 7.82 5.93 -8.94
CA LEU A 189 8.03 5.02 -7.81
C LEU A 189 6.90 4.00 -7.80
N ARG A 190 7.24 2.72 -7.68
CA ARG A 190 6.26 1.64 -7.59
C ARG A 190 6.52 0.79 -6.37
N ALA A 191 5.50 0.57 -5.55
CA ALA A 191 5.52 -0.51 -4.57
C ALA A 191 5.21 -1.84 -5.25
N LEU A 192 5.95 -2.89 -4.95
CA LEU A 192 5.67 -4.25 -5.42
C LEU A 192 4.30 -4.65 -4.90
N ASN A 193 3.45 -5.17 -5.79
CA ASN A 193 2.06 -5.51 -5.49
C ASN A 193 1.21 -4.30 -5.02
N GLY A 194 1.78 -3.10 -5.00
CA GLY A 194 1.18 -1.87 -4.50
C GLY A 194 1.09 -0.80 -5.58
N ASN A 195 0.69 0.41 -5.18
CA ASN A 195 0.46 1.48 -6.14
C ASN A 195 1.76 1.99 -6.76
N SER A 196 1.60 2.75 -7.84
CA SER A 196 2.67 3.55 -8.41
C SER A 196 2.35 5.02 -8.26
N VAL A 197 3.37 5.85 -8.07
CA VAL A 197 3.25 7.31 -8.01
C VAL A 197 4.31 7.98 -8.86
N CYS A 198 3.99 9.20 -9.24
CA CYS A 198 4.85 10.09 -9.99
C CYS A 198 5.27 11.27 -9.12
N ALA A 199 6.56 11.53 -9.10
CA ALA A 199 7.09 12.71 -8.43
C ALA A 199 7.97 13.50 -9.41
N THR A 200 7.61 14.77 -9.61
CA THR A 200 8.44 15.72 -10.32
C THR A 200 9.09 16.63 -9.31
N PHE A 201 10.42 16.70 -9.36
CA PHE A 201 11.20 17.60 -8.53
C PHE A 201 11.82 18.67 -9.42
N ASN A 202 11.77 19.90 -8.95
CA ASN A 202 12.44 21.04 -9.54
C ASN A 202 13.48 21.57 -8.55
N LYS A 203 14.60 22.05 -9.09
CA LYS A 203 15.65 22.74 -8.32
C LYS A 203 15.21 24.12 -7.87
#